data_AF-A0ABD3XK58-F1
#
_entry.id   AF-A0ABD3XK58-F1
#
_cell.length_a   1.000
_cell.length_b   1.000
_cell.length_c   1.000
_cell.angle_alpha   90.00
_cell.angle_beta   90.00
_cell.angle_gamma   90.00
#
_symmetry.space_group_name_H-M   'P 1'
#
loop_
_entity.id
_entity.type
_entity.pdbx_description
1 polymer ?
#
loop_
_entity_poly.entity_id
_entity_poly.type
_entity_poly.pdbx_seq_one_letter_code
_entity_poly.pdbx_strand_id
1 'polypeptide(L)'
;MADKPRSSKYGKAKVFLWILFFLFVITMVSVLNESNTLKKTVYLHSTVTTNLQDVFLGIFMRNTSFGVRHNGTLTATTIHPTTLSVPRNETSLFGVRHNGTLKSTTIHRTTLFVPRNETTSFGVVLNETFRAVTSPFTTMATNRNEISTVTLNKENFDTPRPDACEACFSHNFKYVIDNDVMCKLYNDSQEIDLIIFIFTTHQRQQERNAIRQTWLNYTNKNTGNVRYLFLLGEVMDENLIKPVEEENKIHSDIIKEDFVDTYQNLTYKTMMAFKYAITKCSYAKFVLKTDDDMWVNIPGLLKVIQREKTTLQTAVGGACRHDAGPIRDTGSKWYASFKSYPHDSYPGYCSGTGYVTSINVAREVFKVSQNVPFFHLEDVYVAICMRKLGYKLHSIPGFNAIRPAFDPCLYKGDNLITSHEVPSDMLISFWNTPCTQNLHP
;
A
#
# COMPACT_ATOMS: atom_id res chain seq x y z
N MET A 1 -5.43 -69.68 30.89
CA MET A 1 -4.16 -69.57 30.14
C MET A 1 -4.31 -68.38 29.21
N ALA A 2 -4.07 -67.15 29.67
CA ALA A 2 -2.78 -66.47 29.77
C ALA A 2 -2.06 -66.36 28.41
N ASP A 3 -2.09 -65.18 27.77
CA ASP A 3 -0.85 -64.50 27.38
C ASP A 3 -1.01 -63.01 26.97
N LYS A 4 0.11 -62.29 27.14
CA LYS A 4 0.38 -60.85 27.32
C LYS A 4 0.05 -59.84 26.19
N PRO A 5 0.01 -58.52 26.51
CA PRO A 5 -0.04 -57.43 25.56
C PRO A 5 1.35 -57.01 25.02
N ARG A 6 1.44 -56.67 23.73
CA ARG A 6 2.63 -56.01 23.12
C ARG A 6 2.57 -54.49 23.33
N SER A 7 3.57 -53.96 24.04
CA SER A 7 3.81 -52.53 24.24
C SER A 7 4.42 -51.86 22.99
N SER A 8 4.01 -50.62 22.71
CA SER A 8 4.44 -49.86 21.54
C SER A 8 5.78 -49.16 21.77
N LYS A 9 6.66 -49.22 20.76
CA LYS A 9 7.96 -48.55 20.67
C LYS A 9 7.84 -47.03 20.40
N TYR A 10 6.86 -46.34 20.96
CA TYR A 10 6.66 -44.88 20.73
C TYR A 10 6.92 -43.98 21.95
N GLY A 11 7.32 -44.55 23.10
CA GLY A 11 7.60 -43.79 24.33
C GLY A 11 9.03 -43.27 24.52
N LYS A 12 10.04 -43.84 23.81
CA LYS A 12 11.46 -43.51 24.07
C LYS A 12 12.03 -42.39 23.20
N ALA A 13 11.40 -42.07 22.06
CA ALA A 13 11.87 -40.98 21.19
C ALA A 13 11.46 -39.58 21.68
N LYS A 14 10.33 -39.45 22.40
CA LYS A 14 9.88 -38.16 22.94
C LYS A 14 10.67 -37.69 24.17
N VAL A 15 11.16 -38.63 24.99
CA VAL A 15 11.97 -38.30 26.18
C VAL A 15 13.38 -37.83 25.77
N PHE A 16 13.94 -38.37 24.69
CA PHE A 16 15.26 -37.96 24.17
C PHE A 16 15.25 -36.55 23.56
N LEU A 17 14.15 -36.15 22.90
CA LEU A 17 14.01 -34.81 22.32
C LEU A 17 13.85 -33.72 23.39
N TRP A 18 13.18 -34.03 24.50
CA TRP A 18 13.00 -33.08 25.62
C TRP A 18 14.30 -32.84 26.40
N ILE A 19 15.15 -33.87 26.56
CA ILE A 19 16.45 -33.74 27.22
C ILE A 19 17.42 -32.90 26.37
N LEU A 20 17.40 -33.04 25.04
CA LEU A 20 18.20 -32.22 24.12
C LEU A 20 17.75 -30.74 24.11
N PHE A 21 16.44 -30.48 24.20
CA PHE A 21 15.92 -29.10 24.29
C PHE A 21 16.29 -28.44 25.61
N PHE A 22 16.23 -29.17 26.74
CA PHE A 22 16.63 -28.63 28.05
C PHE A 22 18.15 -28.37 28.14
N LEU A 23 18.99 -29.21 27.56
CA LEU A 23 20.44 -28.98 27.50
C LEU A 23 20.84 -27.80 26.59
N PHE A 24 20.07 -27.54 25.52
CA PHE A 24 20.27 -26.37 24.65
C PHE A 24 19.87 -25.05 25.33
N VAL A 25 18.81 -25.07 26.15
CA VAL A 25 18.39 -23.88 26.92
C VAL A 25 19.36 -23.58 28.05
N ILE A 26 19.92 -24.59 28.73
CA ILE A 26 20.92 -24.38 29.79
C ILE A 26 22.23 -23.80 29.22
N THR A 27 22.67 -24.24 28.03
CA THR A 27 23.87 -23.67 27.39
C THR A 27 23.68 -22.23 26.90
N MET A 28 22.49 -21.85 26.42
CA MET A 28 22.18 -20.45 26.08
C MET A 28 22.13 -19.52 27.31
N VAL A 29 21.65 -20.01 28.45
CA VAL A 29 21.61 -19.23 29.70
C VAL A 29 23.01 -19.08 30.31
N SER A 30 23.91 -20.05 30.13
CA SER A 30 25.31 -19.93 30.55
C SER A 30 26.12 -18.99 29.65
N VAL A 31 25.85 -18.94 28.34
CA VAL A 31 26.55 -18.04 27.40
C VAL A 31 26.12 -16.57 27.56
N LEU A 32 24.91 -16.31 28.05
CA LEU A 32 24.41 -14.95 28.32
C LEU A 32 24.82 -14.39 29.69
N ASN A 33 25.41 -15.20 30.58
CA ASN A 33 25.80 -14.75 31.93
C ASN A 33 27.32 -14.51 32.10
N GLU A 34 28.15 -14.78 31.08
CA GLU A 34 29.61 -14.59 31.12
C GLU A 34 30.13 -13.37 30.35
N SER A 35 29.26 -12.49 29.82
CA SER A 35 29.68 -11.27 29.10
C SER A 35 29.38 -9.95 29.84
N ASN A 36 29.35 -9.98 31.18
CA ASN A 36 29.18 -8.81 32.04
C ASN A 36 30.48 -8.41 32.75
N THR A 37 31.52 -8.05 31.99
CA THR A 37 32.68 -7.31 32.51
C THR A 37 33.40 -6.61 31.36
N LEU A 38 32.96 -5.40 31.00
CA LEU A 38 33.83 -4.31 30.53
C LEU A 38 33.03 -3.02 30.37
N LYS A 39 33.27 -2.09 31.29
CA LYS A 39 32.89 -0.67 31.17
C LYS A 39 33.52 -0.11 29.89
N LYS A 40 32.71 0.19 28.87
CA LYS A 40 33.08 1.12 27.80
C LYS A 40 31.94 2.10 27.60
N THR A 41 32.23 3.35 27.99
CA THR A 41 31.46 4.53 27.58
C THR A 41 31.52 4.63 26.06
N VAL A 42 30.41 4.38 25.39
CA VAL A 42 30.23 4.65 23.96
C VAL A 42 29.30 5.85 23.86
N TYR A 43 29.83 6.95 23.33
CA TYR A 43 29.02 8.10 22.91
C TYR A 43 28.24 7.70 21.66
N LEU A 44 26.92 7.53 21.81
CA LEU A 44 26.00 7.43 20.68
C LEU A 44 25.52 8.86 20.36
N HIS A 45 26.05 9.42 19.28
CA HIS A 45 25.41 10.54 18.60
C HIS A 45 24.20 9.96 17.84
N SER A 46 23.00 10.13 18.40
CA SER A 46 21.75 9.81 17.71
C SER A 46 21.13 11.09 17.17
N THR A 47 21.34 11.39 15.90
CA THR A 47 20.44 12.24 15.11
C THR A 47 19.29 11.37 14.63
N VAL A 48 18.25 11.28 15.45
CA VAL A 48 16.97 10.69 15.08
C VAL A 48 16.11 11.81 14.50
N THR A 49 16.03 11.90 13.16
CA THR A 49 14.91 12.57 12.49
C THR A 49 13.90 11.50 12.10
N THR A 50 13.05 11.09 13.03
CA THR A 50 11.88 10.27 12.74
C THR A 50 10.71 11.18 12.36
N ASN A 51 10.28 11.06 11.10
CA ASN A 51 9.01 11.58 10.64
C ASN A 51 7.87 10.89 11.40
N LEU A 52 7.00 11.69 12.03
CA LEU A 52 5.96 11.30 12.97
C LEU A 52 4.65 10.81 12.32
N GLN A 53 4.66 10.36 11.05
CA GLN A 53 3.42 10.02 10.34
C GLN A 53 3.17 8.53 10.08
N ASP A 54 4.13 7.63 10.31
CA ASP A 54 3.94 6.18 10.02
C ASP A 54 3.76 5.27 11.26
N VAL A 55 3.49 5.83 12.46
CA VAL A 55 3.22 5.04 13.68
C VAL A 55 1.77 5.13 14.17
N PHE A 56 0.92 5.94 13.52
CA PHE A 56 -0.49 6.08 13.90
C PHE A 56 -1.44 5.21 13.08
N LEU A 57 -1.12 3.93 12.88
CA LEU A 57 -2.16 2.93 12.58
C LEU A 57 -1.69 1.50 12.90
N GLY A 58 -1.60 1.19 14.19
CA GLY A 58 -1.35 -0.19 14.61
C GLY A 58 -0.85 -0.28 16.03
N ILE A 59 -1.73 -0.03 17.01
CA ILE A 59 -1.79 -0.63 18.35
C ILE A 59 -2.99 0.04 19.03
N PHE A 60 -4.14 -0.62 19.04
CA PHE A 60 -5.07 -0.62 20.17
C PHE A 60 -6.05 -1.77 19.97
N MET A 61 -5.82 -2.84 20.74
CA MET A 61 -6.71 -3.95 21.11
C MET A 61 -5.89 -5.24 21.23
N ARG A 62 -4.88 -5.25 22.12
CA ARG A 62 -4.51 -6.45 22.87
C ARG A 62 -4.23 -6.05 24.32
N ASN A 63 -4.84 -6.80 25.22
CA ASN A 63 -4.77 -6.64 26.67
C ASN A 63 -3.32 -6.65 27.17
N THR A 64 -2.82 -5.48 27.58
CA THR A 64 -1.64 -5.38 28.46
C THR A 64 -1.83 -4.20 29.40
N SER A 65 -2.01 -4.52 30.68
CA SER A 65 -2.05 -3.57 31.78
C SER A 65 -0.69 -2.89 31.94
N PHE A 66 -0.64 -1.56 31.87
CA PHE A 66 0.51 -0.78 32.32
C PHE A 66 0.12 0.00 33.57
N GLY A 67 0.64 -0.43 34.72
CA GLY A 67 0.54 0.31 35.98
C GLY A 67 1.79 1.18 36.17
N VAL A 68 1.60 2.48 36.35
CA VAL A 68 2.66 3.39 36.81
C VAL A 68 2.58 3.48 38.33
N ARG A 69 3.72 3.24 38.98
CA ARG A 69 3.86 3.10 40.43
C ARG A 69 4.10 4.48 41.07
N HIS A 70 3.19 4.94 41.92
CA HIS A 70 3.51 5.94 42.94
C HIS A 70 2.69 5.68 44.22
N ASN A 71 3.40 5.50 45.34
CA ASN A 71 2.94 5.30 46.73
C ASN A 71 1.90 4.20 46.95
N GLY A 72 2.35 3.08 47.52
CA GLY A 72 1.61 1.83 47.56
C GLY A 72 0.27 1.87 48.27
N THR A 73 -0.77 1.41 47.58
CA THR A 73 -1.85 0.55 48.09
C THR A 73 -2.60 -0.05 46.90
N LEU A 74 -2.86 -1.36 46.91
CA LEU A 74 -3.53 -2.10 45.84
C LEU A 74 -5.04 -2.09 46.10
N THR A 75 -5.85 -1.60 45.16
CA THR A 75 -7.29 -1.92 45.09
C THR A 75 -7.61 -2.36 43.66
N ALA A 76 -8.06 -3.60 43.53
CA ALA A 76 -8.51 -4.18 42.27
C ALA A 76 -10.03 -4.03 42.18
N THR A 77 -10.55 -3.55 41.03
CA THR A 77 -11.98 -3.57 40.75
C THR A 77 -12.19 -4.19 39.38
N THR A 78 -12.82 -5.37 39.37
CA THR A 78 -13.20 -6.12 38.18
C THR A 78 -14.60 -5.66 37.75
N ILE A 79 -14.80 -5.28 36.48
CA ILE A 79 -16.13 -5.02 35.92
C ILE A 79 -16.32 -5.95 34.71
N HIS A 80 -17.36 -6.78 34.77
CA HIS A 80 -17.82 -7.65 33.68
C HIS A 80 -18.64 -6.85 32.65
N PRO A 81 -18.64 -7.25 31.35
CA PRO A 81 -19.42 -6.57 30.33
C PRO A 81 -20.88 -7.02 30.38
N THR A 82 -21.80 -6.09 30.58
CA THR A 82 -23.22 -6.25 30.22
C THR A 82 -23.54 -5.50 28.94
N THR A 83 -24.25 -6.20 28.07
CA THR A 83 -24.88 -5.72 26.85
C THR A 83 -25.96 -4.68 27.16
N LEU A 84 -25.92 -3.51 26.52
CA LEU A 84 -27.10 -2.65 26.41
C LEU A 84 -27.13 -1.94 25.05
N SER A 85 -28.18 -2.24 24.29
CA SER A 85 -28.66 -1.48 23.14
C SER A 85 -29.52 -0.28 23.59
N VAL A 86 -29.98 0.51 22.61
CA VAL A 86 -31.00 1.61 22.59
C VAL A 86 -30.44 3.07 22.67
N PRO A 87 -31.16 4.13 22.22
CA PRO A 87 -31.13 4.75 20.88
C PRO A 87 -30.75 6.27 20.89
N ARG A 88 -30.89 6.93 19.72
CA ARG A 88 -30.70 8.38 19.50
C ARG A 88 -31.52 9.28 20.46
N ASN A 89 -30.91 10.43 20.78
CA ASN A 89 -31.44 11.64 21.44
C ASN A 89 -31.72 11.55 22.94
N GLU A 90 -30.74 11.88 23.79
CA GLU A 90 -30.93 12.70 25.00
C GLU A 90 -29.60 13.39 25.42
N THR A 91 -29.70 14.66 25.81
CA THR A 91 -28.66 15.47 26.45
C THR A 91 -28.55 15.10 27.93
N SER A 92 -27.36 14.73 28.42
CA SER A 92 -27.09 14.51 29.85
C SER A 92 -26.05 15.49 30.39
N LEU A 93 -26.47 16.22 31.43
CA LEU A 93 -25.70 17.15 32.25
C LEU A 93 -24.87 16.38 33.28
N PHE A 94 -23.57 16.69 33.39
CA PHE A 94 -22.77 16.36 34.57
C PHE A 94 -22.22 17.64 35.19
N GLY A 95 -22.72 18.00 36.37
CA GLY A 95 -22.22 19.10 37.19
C GLY A 95 -21.42 18.56 38.39
N VAL A 96 -20.24 19.12 38.63
CA VAL A 96 -19.48 18.91 39.87
C VAL A 96 -19.58 20.18 40.72
N ARG A 97 -19.92 20.01 42.00
CA ARG A 97 -20.27 21.06 42.96
C ARG A 97 -19.07 21.38 43.84
N HIS A 98 -18.68 22.66 43.94
CA HIS A 98 -17.89 23.15 45.09
C HIS A 98 -18.27 24.61 45.44
N ASN A 99 -18.64 24.81 46.71
CA ASN A 99 -18.87 26.08 47.42
C ASN A 99 -19.93 27.06 46.85
N GLY A 100 -21.19 26.69 47.09
CA GLY A 100 -22.24 27.61 47.56
C GLY A 100 -22.30 29.04 47.02
N THR A 101 -22.62 29.24 45.74
CA THR A 101 -23.50 30.33 45.27
C THR A 101 -23.99 30.01 43.86
N LEU A 102 -25.30 30.15 43.61
CA LEU A 102 -25.91 29.92 42.29
C LEU A 102 -25.73 31.18 41.43
N LYS A 103 -24.99 31.09 40.32
CA LYS A 103 -25.13 32.01 39.18
C LYS A 103 -25.38 31.20 37.93
N SER A 104 -26.59 31.32 37.38
CA SER A 104 -26.95 30.83 36.06
C SER A 104 -26.26 31.71 35.01
N THR A 105 -25.52 31.11 34.08
CA THR A 105 -25.08 31.79 32.87
C THR A 105 -25.09 30.80 31.71
N THR A 106 -25.97 31.06 30.75
CA THR A 106 -26.08 30.36 29.47
C THR A 106 -24.81 30.60 28.66
N ILE A 107 -24.07 29.54 28.31
CA ILE A 107 -22.93 29.64 27.39
C ILE A 107 -23.37 29.13 26.03
N HIS A 108 -23.53 30.05 25.08
CA HIS A 108 -23.44 29.75 23.65
C HIS A 108 -21.98 29.45 23.33
N ARG A 109 -21.70 28.34 22.63
CA ARG A 109 -20.36 28.12 22.05
C ARG A 109 -20.26 28.91 20.75
N THR A 110 -20.01 30.20 20.89
CA THR A 110 -19.41 31.06 19.88
C THR A 110 -17.90 30.95 20.10
N THR A 111 -17.15 30.38 19.16
CA THR A 111 -15.68 30.50 19.19
C THR A 111 -15.32 31.78 18.44
N LEU A 112 -14.96 32.81 19.19
CA LEU A 112 -14.38 34.05 18.70
C LEU A 112 -12.99 33.80 18.10
N PHE A 113 -12.78 34.35 16.91
CA PHE A 113 -11.48 34.66 16.33
C PHE A 113 -10.86 35.87 17.07
N VAL A 114 -9.57 35.79 17.39
CA VAL A 114 -8.70 36.95 17.65
C VAL A 114 -7.47 36.81 16.74
N PRO A 115 -7.11 37.82 15.94
CA PRO A 115 -6.00 37.74 14.99
C PRO A 115 -4.65 37.99 15.67
N ARG A 116 -3.60 37.30 15.23
CA ARG A 116 -2.21 37.71 15.43
C ARG A 116 -1.44 37.58 14.12
N ASN A 117 -1.27 38.72 13.45
CA ASN A 117 -0.11 38.99 12.61
C ASN A 117 0.99 39.60 13.49
N GLU A 118 2.24 39.41 13.02
CA GLU A 118 3.52 39.91 13.52
C GLU A 118 4.22 39.11 14.64
N THR A 119 5.19 38.29 14.23
CA THR A 119 6.48 38.16 14.95
C THR A 119 7.63 38.07 13.96
N THR A 120 8.55 38.99 14.19
CA THR A 120 9.86 39.26 13.60
C THR A 120 10.88 38.12 13.74
N SER A 121 11.85 38.14 12.83
CA SER A 121 13.09 37.37 12.80
C SER A 121 13.83 37.31 14.14
N PHE A 122 14.28 36.11 14.53
CA PHE A 122 15.40 35.92 15.46
C PHE A 122 16.48 35.07 14.79
N GLY A 123 17.59 35.71 14.42
CA GLY A 123 18.84 35.05 14.08
C GLY A 123 19.64 34.76 15.34
N VAL A 124 20.19 33.56 15.45
CA VAL A 124 21.20 33.22 16.45
C VAL A 124 22.56 33.48 15.80
N VAL A 125 23.23 34.54 16.24
CA VAL A 125 24.63 34.83 15.91
C VAL A 125 25.49 33.94 16.81
N LEU A 126 26.15 32.93 16.23
CA LEU A 126 27.31 32.28 16.84
C LEU A 126 28.56 32.96 16.30
N ASN A 127 29.21 33.75 17.16
CA ASN A 127 30.46 34.43 16.88
C ASN A 127 31.59 33.62 17.52
N GLU A 128 32.13 32.63 16.80
CA GLU A 128 33.40 31.99 17.17
C GLU A 128 34.39 32.08 16.02
N THR A 129 35.48 32.79 16.30
CA THR A 129 36.65 32.96 15.45
C THR A 129 37.38 31.64 15.29
N PHE A 130 37.31 31.01 14.11
CA PHE A 130 38.28 29.99 13.72
C PHE A 130 39.41 30.59 12.88
N ARG A 131 40.60 30.55 13.47
CA ARG A 131 41.88 30.89 12.85
C ARG A 131 42.13 29.98 11.66
N ALA A 132 42.51 30.57 10.52
CA ALA A 132 43.07 29.85 9.39
C ALA A 132 44.37 29.16 9.80
N VAL A 133 44.40 27.83 9.72
CA VAL A 133 45.64 27.05 9.71
C VAL A 133 46.05 26.90 8.24
N THR A 134 47.04 27.68 7.83
CA THR A 134 47.70 27.55 6.53
C THR A 134 48.62 26.33 6.55
N SER A 135 48.38 25.38 5.66
CA SER A 135 49.35 24.34 5.27
C SER A 135 49.87 24.68 3.87
N PRO A 136 51.18 24.72 3.62
CA PRO A 136 51.72 25.01 2.30
C PRO A 136 51.83 23.71 1.51
N PHE A 137 50.99 23.51 0.49
CA PHE A 137 51.31 22.59 -0.59
C PHE A 137 51.02 23.23 -1.96
N THR A 138 52.14 23.49 -2.61
CA THR A 138 52.48 23.71 -4.02
C THR A 138 51.36 23.61 -5.07
N THR A 139 51.28 24.69 -5.83
CA THR A 139 50.60 24.92 -7.10
C THR A 139 50.72 23.81 -8.14
N MET A 140 49.60 23.41 -8.72
CA MET A 140 49.47 22.96 -10.13
C MET A 140 48.13 23.47 -10.66
N ALA A 141 48.19 24.30 -11.70
CA ALA A 141 47.05 24.93 -12.36
C ALA A 141 46.26 23.89 -13.18
N THR A 142 44.93 23.91 -13.09
CA THR A 142 44.04 23.36 -14.13
C THR A 142 42.76 24.21 -14.23
N ASN A 143 42.28 24.32 -15.46
CA ASN A 143 41.32 25.30 -15.99
C ASN A 143 40.02 25.48 -15.20
N ARG A 144 39.65 26.73 -14.93
CA ARG A 144 38.26 27.13 -14.68
C ARG A 144 37.50 27.08 -16.01
N ASN A 145 36.72 26.03 -16.22
CA ASN A 145 35.56 26.13 -17.09
C ASN A 145 34.49 26.95 -16.36
N GLU A 146 33.89 27.89 -17.07
CA GLU A 146 32.82 28.76 -16.62
C GLU A 146 31.67 27.95 -15.99
N ILE A 147 31.44 28.16 -14.70
CA ILE A 147 30.17 27.78 -14.09
C ILE A 147 29.17 28.85 -14.53
N SER A 148 28.43 28.55 -15.59
CA SER A 148 27.19 29.26 -15.89
C SER A 148 26.27 29.11 -14.69
N THR A 149 26.15 30.17 -13.90
CA THR A 149 25.10 30.30 -12.90
C THR A 149 23.77 30.29 -13.63
N VAL A 150 23.11 29.13 -13.66
CA VAL A 150 21.70 29.03 -14.03
C VAL A 150 20.94 29.70 -12.90
N THR A 151 20.58 30.97 -13.10
CA THR A 151 19.59 31.66 -12.27
C THR A 151 18.28 30.91 -12.47
N LEU A 152 17.93 30.01 -11.54
CA LEU A 152 16.59 29.44 -11.50
C LEU A 152 15.64 30.58 -11.14
N ASN A 153 14.95 31.13 -12.16
CA ASN A 153 13.89 32.10 -11.97
C ASN A 153 12.88 31.56 -10.96
N LYS A 154 12.64 32.32 -9.90
CA LYS A 154 11.72 32.02 -8.80
C LYS A 154 10.23 32.08 -9.22
N GLU A 155 9.95 32.10 -10.53
CA GLU A 155 8.62 32.35 -11.10
C GLU A 155 7.75 31.09 -11.28
N ASN A 156 8.27 29.88 -11.04
CA ASN A 156 7.53 28.64 -11.35
C ASN A 156 7.00 27.85 -10.13
N PHE A 157 6.99 28.43 -8.93
CA PHE A 157 6.52 27.70 -7.73
C PHE A 157 5.07 27.96 -7.32
N ASP A 158 4.36 28.92 -7.91
CA ASP A 158 2.99 29.30 -7.50
C ASP A 158 1.89 29.07 -8.54
N THR A 159 2.22 28.62 -9.76
CA THR A 159 1.19 28.37 -10.78
C THR A 159 0.44 27.05 -10.52
N PRO A 160 -0.90 27.04 -10.54
CA PRO A 160 -1.69 25.81 -10.48
C PRO A 160 -1.36 24.85 -11.63
N ARG A 161 -1.57 23.55 -11.41
CA ARG A 161 -1.44 22.51 -12.45
C ARG A 161 -2.32 22.86 -13.66
N PRO A 162 -1.78 22.93 -14.89
CA PRO A 162 -2.58 23.19 -16.07
C PRO A 162 -3.45 21.98 -16.45
N ASP A 163 -4.45 22.19 -17.31
CA ASP A 163 -5.34 21.10 -17.78
C ASP A 163 -4.72 20.24 -18.87
N ALA A 164 -3.88 20.86 -19.68
CA ALA A 164 -3.13 20.20 -20.72
C ALA A 164 -1.70 20.72 -20.72
N CYS A 165 -0.82 19.89 -21.25
CA CYS A 165 0.56 20.26 -21.54
C CYS A 165 1.02 19.50 -22.78
N GLU A 166 2.19 19.85 -23.26
CA GLU A 166 2.92 19.09 -24.26
C GLU A 166 4.16 18.49 -23.59
N ALA A 167 4.36 17.17 -23.75
CA ALA A 167 5.52 16.42 -23.25
C ALA A 167 5.92 16.70 -21.78
N CYS A 168 4.98 17.04 -20.91
CA CYS A 168 5.28 17.43 -19.52
C CYS A 168 5.32 16.27 -18.54
N PHE A 169 4.97 15.06 -18.98
CA PHE A 169 5.12 13.84 -18.22
C PHE A 169 5.98 12.86 -19.00
N SER A 170 6.89 12.20 -18.29
CA SER A 170 7.79 11.21 -18.87
C SER A 170 7.95 10.02 -17.94
N HIS A 171 7.92 8.81 -18.51
CA HIS A 171 8.08 7.55 -17.79
C HIS A 171 9.37 6.85 -18.21
N ASN A 172 10.50 7.50 -17.95
CA ASN A 172 11.84 7.06 -18.37
C ASN A 172 12.55 6.17 -17.33
N PHE A 173 11.81 5.32 -16.64
CA PHE A 173 12.34 4.38 -15.67
C PHE A 173 12.80 3.07 -16.34
N LYS A 174 13.87 2.49 -15.78
CA LYS A 174 14.47 1.24 -16.24
C LYS A 174 13.95 0.08 -15.39
N TYR A 175 13.72 -1.06 -16.04
CA TYR A 175 13.47 -2.29 -15.31
C TYR A 175 14.75 -2.75 -14.60
N VAL A 176 14.67 -2.83 -13.28
CA VAL A 176 15.68 -3.47 -12.42
C VAL A 176 15.43 -4.99 -12.38
N ILE A 177 14.16 -5.38 -12.40
CA ILE A 177 13.69 -6.76 -12.59
C ILE A 177 12.62 -6.71 -13.67
N ASP A 178 12.80 -7.44 -14.79
CA ASP A 178 11.90 -7.38 -15.95
C ASP A 178 11.07 -8.65 -16.17
N ASN A 179 11.59 -9.83 -15.83
CA ASN A 179 10.92 -11.14 -15.95
C ASN A 179 10.07 -11.30 -17.21
N ASP A 180 10.64 -10.92 -18.36
CA ASP A 180 9.96 -10.97 -19.66
C ASP A 180 9.54 -12.38 -20.09
N VAL A 181 10.12 -13.40 -19.46
CA VAL A 181 9.70 -14.80 -19.55
C VAL A 181 8.21 -15.02 -19.29
N MET A 182 7.58 -14.20 -18.44
CA MET A 182 6.17 -14.40 -18.05
C MET A 182 5.18 -14.15 -19.18
N CYS A 183 5.56 -13.37 -20.20
CA CYS A 183 4.72 -13.11 -21.37
C CYS A 183 5.14 -13.90 -22.61
N LYS A 184 6.02 -14.90 -22.46
CA LYS A 184 6.36 -15.82 -23.55
C LYS A 184 5.16 -16.70 -23.89
N LEU A 185 4.95 -16.88 -25.19
CA LEU A 185 4.06 -17.89 -25.73
C LEU A 185 4.82 -19.22 -25.77
N TYR A 186 4.16 -20.30 -25.35
CA TYR A 186 4.71 -21.65 -25.36
C TYR A 186 4.41 -22.41 -26.66
N ASN A 187 3.49 -21.90 -27.48
CA ASN A 187 3.21 -22.36 -28.83
C ASN A 187 2.52 -21.24 -29.66
N ASP A 188 2.55 -21.37 -30.98
CA ASP A 188 2.04 -20.35 -31.92
C ASP A 188 0.52 -20.14 -31.85
N SER A 189 -0.22 -21.11 -31.31
CA SER A 189 -1.68 -21.03 -31.11
C SER A 189 -2.08 -20.42 -29.77
N GLN A 190 -1.13 -20.13 -28.88
CA GLN A 190 -1.44 -19.66 -27.53
C GLN A 190 -1.84 -18.19 -27.55
N GLU A 191 -3.00 -17.90 -26.99
CA GLU A 191 -3.47 -16.53 -26.76
C GLU A 191 -3.40 -16.20 -25.27
N ILE A 192 -3.07 -14.94 -24.97
CA ILE A 192 -3.18 -14.39 -23.62
C ILE A 192 -4.45 -13.54 -23.59
N ASP A 193 -5.49 -14.02 -22.91
CA ASP A 193 -6.75 -13.29 -22.80
C ASP A 193 -6.63 -12.12 -21.81
N LEU A 194 -5.86 -12.30 -20.74
CA LEU A 194 -5.74 -11.33 -19.66
C LEU A 194 -4.32 -11.34 -19.06
N ILE A 195 -3.73 -10.16 -18.90
CA ILE A 195 -2.60 -9.95 -17.98
C ILE A 195 -3.08 -9.15 -16.76
N ILE A 196 -2.68 -9.59 -15.57
CA ILE A 196 -3.02 -8.98 -14.28
C ILE A 196 -1.76 -8.34 -13.68
N PHE A 197 -1.81 -7.06 -13.40
CA PHE A 197 -0.77 -6.35 -12.68
C PHE A 197 -1.22 -6.08 -11.26
N ILE A 198 -0.47 -6.62 -10.31
CA ILE A 198 -0.81 -6.60 -8.88
C ILE A 198 0.15 -5.63 -8.19
N PHE A 199 -0.37 -4.52 -7.70
CA PHE A 199 0.43 -3.52 -7.01
C PHE A 199 0.68 -3.96 -5.58
N THR A 200 1.94 -3.94 -5.18
CA THR A 200 2.39 -4.37 -3.85
C THR A 200 3.62 -3.58 -3.42
N THR A 201 4.08 -3.79 -2.19
CA THR A 201 5.30 -3.19 -1.65
C THR A 201 6.27 -4.26 -1.14
N HIS A 202 7.52 -3.89 -0.88
CA HIS A 202 8.57 -4.86 -0.55
C HIS A 202 8.24 -5.73 0.68
N GLN A 203 7.63 -5.13 1.70
CA GLN A 203 7.26 -5.76 2.96
C GLN A 203 6.13 -6.80 2.83
N ARG A 204 5.34 -6.72 1.75
CA ARG A 204 4.06 -7.44 1.57
C ARG A 204 4.24 -8.84 0.97
N GLN A 205 5.30 -9.55 1.39
CA GLN A 205 5.60 -10.88 0.88
C GLN A 205 4.51 -11.91 1.26
N GLN A 206 3.88 -11.74 2.43
CA GLN A 206 2.81 -12.63 2.88
C GLN A 206 1.56 -12.51 2.01
N GLU A 207 1.22 -11.30 1.58
CA GLU A 207 0.12 -11.00 0.67
C GLU A 207 0.38 -11.59 -0.71
N ARG A 208 1.56 -11.38 -1.27
CA ARG A 208 1.97 -12.01 -2.55
C ARG A 208 1.85 -13.54 -2.47
N ASN A 209 2.32 -14.14 -1.38
CA ASN A 209 2.24 -15.59 -1.18
C ASN A 209 0.80 -16.10 -1.06
N ALA A 210 -0.05 -15.40 -0.30
CA ALA A 210 -1.46 -15.75 -0.18
C ALA A 210 -2.18 -15.66 -1.54
N ILE A 211 -1.89 -14.61 -2.32
CA ILE A 211 -2.45 -14.43 -3.66
C ILE A 211 -2.02 -15.57 -4.60
N ARG A 212 -0.73 -15.95 -4.62
CA ARG A 212 -0.22 -17.11 -5.39
C ARG A 212 -0.92 -18.42 -5.03
N GLN A 213 -1.21 -18.64 -3.75
CA GLN A 213 -1.83 -19.87 -3.23
C GLN A 213 -3.36 -19.92 -3.42
N THR A 214 -3.97 -18.80 -3.78
CA THR A 214 -5.43 -18.67 -3.85
C THR A 214 -5.89 -18.41 -5.29
N TRP A 215 -6.37 -17.21 -5.59
CA TRP A 215 -7.04 -16.92 -6.86
C TRP A 215 -6.09 -16.97 -8.07
N LEU A 216 -4.78 -16.79 -7.88
CA LEU A 216 -3.81 -16.99 -8.96
C LEU A 216 -3.56 -18.45 -9.34
N ASN A 217 -4.05 -19.42 -8.57
CA ASN A 217 -3.98 -20.84 -8.96
C ASN A 217 -4.63 -21.07 -10.34
N TYR A 218 -5.61 -20.25 -10.71
CA TYR A 218 -6.25 -20.28 -12.03
C TYR A 218 -5.29 -20.02 -13.20
N THR A 219 -4.19 -19.30 -12.98
CA THR A 219 -3.24 -18.92 -14.05
C THR A 219 -2.31 -20.05 -14.48
N ASN A 220 -2.38 -21.20 -13.79
CA ASN A 220 -1.46 -22.33 -13.97
C ASN A 220 0.01 -21.90 -13.96
N LYS A 221 0.41 -21.14 -12.93
CA LYS A 221 1.78 -20.60 -12.80
C LYS A 221 2.24 -19.82 -14.04
N ASN A 222 1.40 -18.90 -14.54
CA ASN A 222 1.68 -18.12 -15.75
C ASN A 222 1.89 -18.95 -17.04
N THR A 223 1.31 -20.15 -17.14
CA THR A 223 1.39 -20.95 -18.38
C THR A 223 0.07 -20.99 -19.17
N GLY A 224 -1.05 -20.54 -18.60
CA GLY A 224 -2.40 -20.61 -19.20
C GLY A 224 -2.73 -19.55 -20.26
N ASN A 225 -3.94 -19.01 -20.26
CA ASN A 225 -4.34 -17.81 -21.04
C ASN A 225 -4.43 -16.55 -20.16
N VAL A 226 -4.27 -16.70 -18.85
CA VAL A 226 -4.15 -15.60 -17.90
C VAL A 226 -2.71 -15.52 -17.42
N ARG A 227 -2.16 -14.30 -17.39
CA ARG A 227 -0.86 -13.97 -16.84
C ARG A 227 -0.98 -13.02 -15.67
N TYR A 228 -0.01 -13.00 -14.79
CA TYR A 228 0.10 -12.02 -13.73
C TYR A 228 1.55 -11.64 -13.44
N LEU A 229 1.74 -10.42 -12.94
CA LEU A 229 2.99 -9.92 -12.40
C LEU A 229 2.72 -9.03 -11.18
N PHE A 230 3.57 -9.16 -10.16
CA PHE A 230 3.63 -8.24 -9.02
C PHE A 230 4.52 -7.05 -9.34
N LEU A 231 4.04 -5.83 -9.05
CA LEU A 231 4.72 -4.59 -9.41
C LEU A 231 5.28 -3.87 -8.18
N LEU A 232 6.57 -3.59 -8.22
CA LEU A 232 7.28 -2.79 -7.23
C LEU A 232 8.02 -1.62 -7.90
N GLY A 233 8.20 -0.53 -7.16
CA GLY A 233 9.25 0.46 -7.44
C GLY A 233 10.52 0.13 -6.67
N GLU A 234 11.41 1.10 -6.51
CA GLU A 234 12.63 1.01 -5.72
C GLU A 234 12.42 1.55 -4.29
N VAL A 235 13.16 0.99 -3.33
CA VAL A 235 13.25 1.48 -1.95
C VAL A 235 14.71 1.66 -1.55
N MET A 236 14.98 2.53 -0.58
CA MET A 236 16.36 2.78 -0.12
C MET A 236 16.86 1.76 0.90
N ASP A 237 15.96 0.99 1.53
CA ASP A 237 16.31 0.05 2.60
C ASP A 237 16.77 -1.30 2.02
N GLU A 238 18.07 -1.57 2.10
CA GLU A 238 18.67 -2.84 1.66
C GLU A 238 18.05 -4.08 2.32
N ASN A 239 17.51 -3.95 3.55
CA ASN A 239 16.85 -5.06 4.24
C ASN A 239 15.54 -5.46 3.57
N LEU A 240 14.93 -4.56 2.79
CA LEU A 240 13.72 -4.81 2.02
C LEU A 240 14.02 -5.27 0.59
N ILE A 241 15.19 -4.90 0.04
CA ILE A 241 15.60 -5.28 -1.32
C ILE A 241 15.93 -6.78 -1.40
N LYS A 242 16.80 -7.29 -0.52
CA LYS A 242 17.28 -8.69 -0.58
C LYS A 242 16.14 -9.73 -0.54
N PRO A 243 15.12 -9.63 0.35
CA PRO A 243 14.01 -10.58 0.36
C PRO A 243 13.24 -10.63 -0.96
N VAL A 244 13.06 -9.49 -1.63
CA VAL A 244 12.39 -9.43 -2.94
C VAL A 244 13.24 -10.07 -4.03
N GLU A 245 14.56 -9.88 -4.01
CA GLU A 245 15.47 -10.55 -4.95
C GLU A 245 15.46 -12.08 -4.78
N GLU A 246 15.49 -12.58 -3.54
CA GLU A 246 15.41 -14.02 -3.28
C GLU A 246 14.04 -14.60 -3.66
N GLU A 247 12.95 -13.88 -3.36
CA GLU A 247 11.61 -14.25 -3.83
C GLU A 247 11.55 -14.32 -5.36
N ASN A 248 12.15 -13.34 -6.04
CA ASN A 248 12.17 -13.27 -7.48
C ASN A 248 12.92 -14.45 -8.13
N LYS A 249 14.02 -14.92 -7.52
CA LYS A 249 14.74 -16.11 -8.00
C LYS A 249 13.88 -17.38 -7.97
N ILE A 250 12.89 -17.44 -7.07
CA ILE A 250 12.01 -18.60 -6.90
C ILE A 250 10.81 -18.52 -7.84
N HIS A 251 10.18 -17.34 -7.95
CA HIS A 251 8.88 -17.21 -8.61
C HIS A 251 8.93 -16.55 -9.98
N SER A 252 9.93 -15.69 -10.23
CA SER A 252 10.10 -14.92 -11.47
C SER A 252 8.85 -14.16 -11.93
N ASP A 253 7.98 -13.79 -10.99
CA ASP A 253 6.68 -13.15 -11.24
C ASP A 253 6.63 -11.70 -10.74
N ILE A 254 7.80 -11.10 -10.48
CA ILE A 254 7.95 -9.73 -10.00
C ILE A 254 8.52 -8.86 -11.12
N ILE A 255 7.99 -7.66 -11.31
CA ILE A 255 8.67 -6.63 -12.08
C ILE A 255 8.94 -5.43 -11.19
N LYS A 256 10.11 -4.81 -11.38
CA LYS A 256 10.58 -3.67 -10.59
C LYS A 256 11.20 -2.62 -11.49
N GLU A 257 10.79 -1.37 -11.32
CA GLU A 257 11.40 -0.20 -11.96
C GLU A 257 12.07 0.74 -10.96
N ASP A 258 13.04 1.52 -11.43
CA ASP A 258 13.88 2.42 -10.62
C ASP A 258 13.21 3.75 -10.19
N PHE A 259 11.88 3.78 -10.01
CA PHE A 259 11.16 4.90 -9.38
C PHE A 259 10.93 4.65 -7.89
N VAL A 260 10.96 5.68 -7.05
CA VAL A 260 10.73 5.52 -5.60
C VAL A 260 9.30 5.02 -5.33
N ASP A 261 9.17 3.88 -4.66
CA ASP A 261 7.89 3.23 -4.40
C ASP A 261 7.14 3.90 -3.24
N THR A 262 6.20 4.79 -3.58
CA THR A 262 5.34 5.49 -2.61
C THR A 262 3.91 5.57 -3.15
N TYR A 263 2.95 5.80 -2.25
CA TYR A 263 1.55 6.04 -2.64
C TYR A 263 1.41 7.20 -3.64
N GLN A 264 2.21 8.25 -3.47
CA GLN A 264 2.22 9.43 -4.35
C GLN A 264 2.77 9.12 -5.75
N ASN A 265 3.49 8.01 -5.91
CA ASN A 265 4.09 7.57 -7.16
C ASN A 265 3.32 6.40 -7.82
N LEU A 266 2.11 6.06 -7.36
CA LEU A 266 1.30 5.01 -7.98
C LEU A 266 0.97 5.28 -9.46
N THR A 267 0.95 6.54 -9.87
CA THR A 267 0.83 6.90 -11.29
C THR A 267 2.01 6.38 -12.11
N TYR A 268 3.24 6.45 -11.60
CA TYR A 268 4.39 5.81 -12.25
C TYR A 268 4.24 4.29 -12.28
N LYS A 269 3.80 3.67 -11.18
CA LYS A 269 3.53 2.22 -11.16
C LYS A 269 2.43 1.79 -12.16
N THR A 270 1.45 2.64 -12.41
CA THR A 270 0.42 2.43 -13.46
C THR A 270 0.99 2.56 -14.86
N MET A 271 1.82 3.56 -15.10
CA MET A 271 2.50 3.72 -16.39
C MET A 271 3.50 2.57 -16.64
N MET A 272 4.16 2.05 -15.59
CA MET A 272 4.96 0.82 -15.65
C MET A 272 4.12 -0.38 -16.09
N ALA A 273 2.93 -0.58 -15.51
CA ALA A 273 2.01 -1.65 -15.88
C ALA A 273 1.63 -1.58 -17.37
N PHE A 274 1.20 -0.41 -17.84
CA PHE A 274 0.81 -0.23 -19.25
C PHE A 274 2.01 -0.32 -20.19
N LYS A 275 3.18 0.24 -19.83
CA LYS A 275 4.42 0.08 -20.60
C LYS A 275 4.78 -1.39 -20.75
N TYR A 276 4.72 -2.16 -19.66
CA TYR A 276 5.02 -3.58 -19.69
C TYR A 276 4.05 -4.34 -20.60
N ALA A 277 2.74 -4.08 -20.44
CA ALA A 277 1.71 -4.71 -21.25
C ALA A 277 1.97 -4.51 -22.75
N ILE A 278 2.27 -3.28 -23.18
CA ILE A 278 2.37 -2.96 -24.61
C ILE A 278 3.73 -3.29 -25.23
N THR A 279 4.80 -3.40 -24.42
CA THR A 279 6.17 -3.66 -24.91
C THR A 279 6.64 -5.09 -24.69
N LYS A 280 6.20 -5.75 -23.62
CA LYS A 280 6.64 -7.09 -23.21
C LYS A 280 5.51 -8.12 -23.25
N CYS A 281 4.25 -7.70 -23.17
CA CYS A 281 3.08 -8.58 -23.17
C CYS A 281 2.04 -8.25 -24.25
N SER A 282 2.49 -7.83 -25.44
CA SER A 282 1.62 -7.26 -26.47
C SER A 282 0.58 -8.23 -27.04
N TYR A 283 0.75 -9.54 -26.81
CA TYR A 283 -0.21 -10.59 -27.16
C TYR A 283 -1.42 -10.66 -26.22
N ALA A 284 -1.36 -10.01 -25.06
CA ALA A 284 -2.49 -9.94 -24.14
C ALA A 284 -3.64 -9.12 -24.74
N LYS A 285 -4.87 -9.63 -24.68
CA LYS A 285 -6.06 -8.90 -25.16
C LYS A 285 -6.52 -7.84 -24.18
N PHE A 286 -6.47 -8.16 -22.88
CA PHE A 286 -6.93 -7.30 -21.80
C PHE A 286 -5.89 -7.18 -20.69
N VAL A 287 -5.99 -6.08 -19.95
CA VAL A 287 -5.13 -5.73 -18.81
C VAL A 287 -6.02 -5.45 -17.62
N LEU A 288 -5.77 -6.13 -16.49
CA LEU A 288 -6.32 -5.80 -15.18
C LEU A 288 -5.22 -5.16 -14.33
N LYS A 289 -5.48 -3.98 -13.78
CA LYS A 289 -4.73 -3.46 -12.61
C LYS A 289 -5.52 -3.82 -11.35
N THR A 290 -4.83 -4.27 -10.31
CA THR A 290 -5.41 -4.56 -8.99
C THR A 290 -4.36 -4.38 -7.89
N ASP A 291 -4.80 -4.32 -6.64
CA ASP A 291 -3.92 -4.23 -5.47
C ASP A 291 -3.72 -5.60 -4.78
N ASP A 292 -2.78 -5.70 -3.84
CA ASP A 292 -2.40 -6.93 -3.14
C ASP A 292 -3.31 -7.35 -1.98
N ASP A 293 -4.31 -6.53 -1.65
CA ASP A 293 -5.38 -6.80 -0.67
C ASP A 293 -6.72 -7.10 -1.34
N MET A 294 -6.67 -7.63 -2.56
CA MET A 294 -7.83 -7.91 -3.37
C MET A 294 -8.13 -9.41 -3.46
N TRP A 295 -9.42 -9.74 -3.37
CA TRP A 295 -9.98 -10.97 -3.92
C TRP A 295 -10.39 -10.73 -5.37
N VAL A 296 -9.97 -11.61 -6.28
CA VAL A 296 -10.35 -11.56 -7.69
C VAL A 296 -10.92 -12.91 -8.15
N ASN A 297 -12.17 -12.91 -8.59
CA ASN A 297 -12.79 -14.06 -9.25
C ASN A 297 -12.41 -14.07 -10.74
N ILE A 298 -11.24 -14.64 -11.07
CA ILE A 298 -10.74 -14.69 -12.46
C ILE A 298 -11.75 -15.34 -13.43
N PRO A 299 -12.38 -16.49 -13.13
CA PRO A 299 -13.40 -17.07 -14.01
C PRO A 299 -14.56 -16.11 -14.31
N GLY A 300 -15.11 -15.46 -13.28
CA GLY A 300 -16.17 -14.47 -13.43
C GLY A 300 -15.71 -13.26 -14.25
N LEU A 301 -14.48 -12.78 -13.98
CA LEU A 301 -13.88 -11.67 -14.70
C LEU A 301 -13.76 -11.95 -16.20
N LEU A 302 -13.32 -13.16 -16.59
CA LEU A 302 -13.21 -13.53 -18.00
C LEU A 302 -14.57 -13.54 -18.71
N LYS A 303 -15.63 -14.03 -18.05
CA LYS A 303 -17.00 -13.95 -18.58
C LYS A 303 -17.45 -12.51 -18.80
N VAL A 304 -17.15 -11.64 -17.84
CA VAL A 304 -17.48 -10.21 -17.90
C VAL A 304 -16.70 -9.51 -19.02
N ILE A 305 -15.39 -9.76 -19.13
CA ILE A 305 -14.56 -9.23 -20.22
C ILE A 305 -15.12 -9.65 -21.58
N GLN A 306 -15.54 -10.90 -21.73
CA GLN A 306 -16.11 -11.39 -22.97
C GLN A 306 -17.43 -10.70 -23.32
N ARG A 307 -18.28 -10.43 -22.31
CA ARG A 307 -19.54 -9.67 -22.50
C ARG A 307 -19.28 -8.21 -22.87
N GLU A 308 -18.32 -7.56 -22.20
CA GLU A 308 -17.99 -6.15 -22.39
C GLU A 308 -16.89 -5.90 -23.45
N LYS A 309 -16.53 -6.93 -24.23
CA LYS A 309 -15.36 -6.94 -25.13
C LYS A 309 -15.29 -5.72 -26.05
N THR A 310 -16.43 -5.32 -26.62
CA THR A 310 -16.55 -4.17 -27.52
C THR A 310 -16.45 -2.86 -26.75
N THR A 311 -17.17 -2.74 -25.63
CA THR A 311 -17.16 -1.54 -24.77
C THR A 311 -15.75 -1.21 -24.28
N LEU A 312 -15.00 -2.23 -23.85
CA LEU A 312 -13.63 -2.11 -23.33
C LEU A 312 -12.57 -1.75 -24.39
N GLN A 313 -12.92 -1.69 -25.68
CA GLN A 313 -12.01 -1.15 -26.72
C GLN A 313 -11.84 0.36 -26.63
N THR A 314 -12.77 1.07 -25.97
CA THR A 314 -12.73 2.53 -25.78
C THR A 314 -13.20 2.93 -24.37
N ALA A 315 -12.98 2.05 -23.39
CA ALA A 315 -13.36 2.30 -22.01
C ALA A 315 -12.44 1.60 -21.00
N VAL A 316 -12.37 2.17 -19.81
CA VAL A 316 -11.84 1.52 -18.60
C VAL A 316 -13.05 1.05 -17.80
N GLY A 317 -13.05 -0.24 -17.45
CA GLY A 317 -14.13 -0.92 -16.75
C GLY A 317 -13.80 -1.18 -15.29
N GLY A 318 -14.74 -0.94 -14.37
CA GLY A 318 -14.55 -1.25 -12.95
C GLY A 318 -15.64 -0.72 -12.04
N ALA A 319 -15.31 -0.47 -10.78
CA ALA A 319 -16.19 0.23 -9.83
C ALA A 319 -16.01 1.74 -9.98
N CYS A 320 -16.81 2.40 -10.83
CA CYS A 320 -16.59 3.79 -11.21
C CYS A 320 -17.49 4.78 -10.48
N ARG A 321 -16.92 5.94 -10.15
CA ARG A 321 -17.60 7.11 -9.61
C ARG A 321 -17.51 8.23 -10.63
N HIS A 322 -18.66 8.75 -11.05
CA HIS A 322 -18.72 9.82 -12.05
C HIS A 322 -18.75 11.22 -11.40
N ASP A 323 -19.34 11.32 -10.21
CA ASP A 323 -19.57 12.58 -9.51
C ASP A 323 -18.68 12.69 -8.26
N ALA A 324 -17.36 12.68 -8.47
CA ALA A 324 -16.38 12.78 -7.40
C ALA A 324 -15.49 14.02 -7.59
N GLY A 325 -15.03 14.58 -6.47
CA GLY A 325 -14.14 15.73 -6.45
C GLY A 325 -12.95 15.52 -5.53
N PRO A 326 -11.94 16.40 -5.61
CA PRO A 326 -10.76 16.34 -4.78
C PRO A 326 -11.07 16.54 -3.30
N ILE A 327 -10.46 15.70 -2.46
CA ILE A 327 -10.48 15.90 -1.02
C ILE A 327 -9.44 16.96 -0.67
N ARG A 328 -9.88 18.06 -0.06
CA ARG A 328 -9.02 19.20 0.32
C ARG A 328 -8.51 19.14 1.76
N ASP A 329 -8.87 18.10 2.50
CA ASP A 329 -8.34 17.84 3.83
C ASP A 329 -6.93 17.26 3.76
N THR A 330 -5.94 17.98 4.31
CA THR A 330 -4.52 17.58 4.34
C THR A 330 -4.27 16.32 5.16
N GLY A 331 -5.18 15.93 6.06
CA GLY A 331 -5.10 14.68 6.81
C GLY A 331 -5.54 13.44 6.01
N SER A 332 -6.16 13.64 4.85
CA SER A 332 -6.61 12.53 4.01
C SER A 332 -5.47 11.94 3.20
N LYS A 333 -5.40 10.60 3.13
CA LYS A 333 -4.51 9.89 2.19
C LYS A 333 -4.78 10.23 0.72
N TRP A 334 -5.97 10.77 0.42
CA TRP A 334 -6.41 11.18 -0.92
C TRP A 334 -6.40 12.71 -1.10
N TYR A 335 -5.64 13.43 -0.26
CA TYR A 335 -5.54 14.89 -0.33
C TYR A 335 -5.05 15.36 -1.70
N ALA A 336 -5.81 16.23 -2.34
CA ALA A 336 -5.39 16.97 -3.53
C ALA A 336 -5.47 18.46 -3.24
N SER A 337 -4.34 19.16 -3.33
CA SER A 337 -4.28 20.61 -3.15
C SER A 337 -4.85 21.33 -4.39
N PHE A 338 -5.27 22.59 -4.24
CA PHE A 338 -5.64 23.42 -5.39
C PHE A 338 -4.48 23.60 -6.38
N LYS A 339 -3.23 23.52 -5.90
CA LYS A 339 -2.05 23.53 -6.75
C LYS A 339 -1.95 22.27 -7.60
N SER A 340 -2.15 21.09 -7.02
CA SER A 340 -2.05 19.83 -7.76
C SER A 340 -3.29 19.51 -8.57
N TYR A 341 -4.46 20.06 -8.22
CA TYR A 341 -5.69 19.93 -8.99
C TYR A 341 -6.61 21.13 -8.73
N PRO A 342 -6.66 22.13 -9.62
CA PRO A 342 -7.38 23.39 -9.35
C PRO A 342 -8.91 23.26 -9.40
N HIS A 343 -9.45 22.28 -10.12
CA HIS A 343 -10.90 22.12 -10.29
C HIS A 343 -11.58 21.50 -9.08
N ASP A 344 -12.87 21.78 -8.90
CA ASP A 344 -13.68 21.24 -7.81
C ASP A 344 -14.25 19.84 -8.11
N SER A 345 -14.05 19.31 -9.32
CA SER A 345 -14.57 17.99 -9.72
C SER A 345 -13.58 17.26 -10.61
N TYR A 346 -13.46 15.95 -10.39
CA TYR A 346 -12.75 15.03 -11.27
C TYR A 346 -13.60 14.70 -12.50
N PRO A 347 -13.00 14.20 -13.60
CA PRO A 347 -13.75 13.67 -14.75
C PRO A 347 -14.50 12.35 -14.47
N GLY A 348 -14.69 12.00 -13.20
CA GLY A 348 -14.93 10.65 -12.71
C GLY A 348 -13.65 9.83 -12.61
N TYR A 349 -13.74 8.61 -12.05
CA TYR A 349 -12.67 7.60 -12.05
C TYR A 349 -13.26 6.20 -11.78
N CYS A 350 -12.55 5.15 -12.21
CA CYS A 350 -12.80 3.78 -11.74
C CYS A 350 -11.83 3.48 -10.60
N SER A 351 -12.34 2.98 -9.47
CA SER A 351 -11.58 2.77 -8.23
C SER A 351 -10.21 2.15 -8.47
N GLY A 352 -9.16 2.74 -7.90
CA GLY A 352 -7.80 2.21 -7.94
C GLY A 352 -7.69 0.74 -7.49
N THR A 353 -8.57 0.29 -6.59
CA THR A 353 -8.60 -1.10 -6.09
C THR A 353 -8.65 -2.16 -7.20
N GLY A 354 -9.25 -1.85 -8.34
CA GLY A 354 -9.16 -2.70 -9.52
C GLY A 354 -9.99 -2.23 -10.70
N TYR A 355 -9.37 -2.22 -11.89
CA TYR A 355 -10.04 -1.89 -13.15
C TYR A 355 -9.42 -2.64 -14.33
N VAL A 356 -10.25 -2.93 -15.33
CA VAL A 356 -9.89 -3.68 -16.53
C VAL A 356 -10.00 -2.80 -17.77
N THR A 357 -9.12 -3.06 -18.73
CA THR A 357 -9.07 -2.34 -20.00
C THR A 357 -8.60 -3.25 -21.13
N SER A 358 -8.91 -2.94 -22.39
CA SER A 358 -8.21 -3.57 -23.50
C SER A 358 -6.74 -3.13 -23.55
N ILE A 359 -5.89 -3.96 -24.18
CA ILE A 359 -4.49 -3.60 -24.44
C ILE A 359 -4.36 -2.33 -25.30
N ASN A 360 -5.35 -2.06 -26.17
CA ASN A 360 -5.39 -0.87 -27.01
C ASN A 360 -5.61 0.39 -26.17
N VAL A 361 -6.57 0.38 -25.25
CA VAL A 361 -6.78 1.51 -24.35
C VAL A 361 -5.56 1.71 -23.44
N ALA A 362 -4.93 0.64 -22.94
CA ALA A 362 -3.66 0.77 -22.17
C ALA A 362 -2.56 1.46 -23.00
N ARG A 363 -2.44 1.13 -24.29
CA ARG A 363 -1.51 1.77 -25.23
C ARG A 363 -1.82 3.25 -25.43
N GLU A 364 -3.08 3.60 -25.69
CA GLU A 364 -3.46 4.99 -25.92
C GLU A 364 -3.36 5.84 -24.65
N VAL A 365 -3.66 5.26 -23.48
CA VAL A 365 -3.43 5.92 -22.18
C VAL A 365 -1.94 6.17 -21.95
N PHE A 366 -1.07 5.19 -22.19
CA PHE A 366 0.37 5.37 -22.04
C PHE A 366 0.95 6.41 -23.02
N LYS A 367 0.40 6.53 -24.23
CA LYS A 367 0.82 7.57 -25.19
C LYS A 367 0.34 8.96 -24.77
N VAL A 368 -0.94 9.10 -24.44
CA VAL A 368 -1.54 10.41 -24.13
C VAL A 368 -1.03 10.97 -22.81
N SER A 369 -0.62 10.11 -21.87
CA SER A 369 -0.10 10.50 -20.56
C SER A 369 1.07 11.48 -20.67
N GLN A 370 1.91 11.37 -21.71
CA GLN A 370 3.02 12.30 -21.96
C GLN A 370 2.55 13.76 -22.09
N ASN A 371 1.30 13.96 -22.50
CA ASN A 371 0.65 15.26 -22.68
C ASN A 371 -0.39 15.55 -21.59
N VAL A 372 -0.34 14.85 -20.46
CA VAL A 372 -1.20 15.05 -19.30
C VAL A 372 -0.32 15.36 -18.09
N PRO A 373 -0.45 16.54 -17.47
CA PRO A 373 0.33 16.90 -16.29
C PRO A 373 0.16 15.87 -15.18
N PHE A 374 1.27 15.47 -14.55
CA PHE A 374 1.27 14.45 -13.51
C PHE A 374 0.20 14.72 -12.44
N PHE A 375 -0.45 13.65 -11.99
CA PHE A 375 -1.32 13.68 -10.83
C PHE A 375 -1.11 12.38 -10.06
N HIS A 376 -1.03 12.46 -8.73
CA HIS A 376 -0.56 11.37 -7.88
C HIS A 376 -1.59 10.27 -7.62
N LEU A 377 -2.89 10.58 -7.66
CA LEU A 377 -3.96 9.58 -7.61
C LEU A 377 -4.08 8.95 -8.99
N GLU A 378 -3.69 7.69 -9.11
CA GLU A 378 -3.48 7.01 -10.38
C GLU A 378 -4.79 6.72 -11.11
N ASP A 379 -5.85 6.40 -10.36
CA ASP A 379 -7.19 6.17 -10.91
C ASP A 379 -7.79 7.44 -11.53
N VAL A 380 -7.64 8.57 -10.85
CA VAL A 380 -7.99 9.89 -11.37
C VAL A 380 -7.09 10.27 -12.54
N TYR A 381 -5.78 10.00 -12.48
CA TYR A 381 -4.85 10.28 -13.58
C TYR A 381 -5.22 9.51 -14.86
N VAL A 382 -5.54 8.22 -14.74
CA VAL A 382 -6.05 7.41 -15.85
C VAL A 382 -7.35 8.02 -16.38
N ALA A 383 -8.28 8.43 -15.51
CA ALA A 383 -9.53 9.05 -15.96
C ALA A 383 -9.33 10.39 -16.69
N ILE A 384 -8.35 11.21 -16.30
CA ILE A 384 -7.96 12.42 -17.04
C ILE A 384 -7.44 12.05 -18.43
N CYS A 385 -6.62 11.01 -18.55
CA CYS A 385 -6.15 10.49 -19.83
C CYS A 385 -7.33 10.01 -20.70
N MET A 386 -8.27 9.27 -20.12
CA MET A 386 -9.48 8.79 -20.81
C MET A 386 -10.33 9.96 -21.32
N ARG A 387 -10.52 11.01 -20.51
CA ARG A 387 -11.22 12.23 -20.94
C ARG A 387 -10.52 12.90 -22.11
N LYS A 388 -9.19 12.99 -22.09
CA LYS A 388 -8.40 13.58 -23.19
C LYS A 388 -8.51 12.77 -24.49
N LEU A 389 -8.64 11.44 -24.38
CA LEU A 389 -8.87 10.54 -25.52
C LEU A 389 -10.33 10.54 -26.03
N GLY A 390 -11.27 11.13 -25.29
CA GLY A 390 -12.70 11.00 -25.58
C GLY A 390 -13.25 9.60 -25.28
N TYR A 391 -12.57 8.82 -24.44
CA TYR A 391 -12.96 7.47 -24.03
C TYR A 391 -13.81 7.50 -22.76
N LYS A 392 -14.45 6.37 -22.44
CA LYS A 392 -15.45 6.29 -21.37
C LYS A 392 -14.91 5.61 -20.11
N LEU A 393 -15.49 5.96 -18.97
CA LEU A 393 -15.46 5.15 -17.76
C LEU A 393 -16.72 4.28 -17.76
N HIS A 394 -16.57 2.98 -17.51
CA HIS A 394 -17.66 2.03 -17.61
C HIS A 394 -17.82 1.26 -16.30
N SER A 395 -18.89 1.54 -15.55
CA SER A 395 -19.22 0.80 -14.34
C SER A 395 -19.64 -0.61 -14.68
N ILE A 396 -18.89 -1.60 -14.20
CA ILE A 396 -19.12 -3.03 -14.44
C ILE A 396 -19.69 -3.66 -13.16
N PRO A 397 -20.90 -4.27 -13.19
CA PRO A 397 -21.45 -4.97 -12.05
C PRO A 397 -20.52 -6.07 -11.53
N GLY A 398 -20.39 -6.16 -10.20
CA GLY A 398 -19.57 -7.15 -9.52
C GLY A 398 -18.13 -6.71 -9.23
N PHE A 399 -17.64 -5.63 -9.85
CA PHE A 399 -16.47 -4.92 -9.33
C PHE A 399 -16.87 -4.17 -8.07
N ASN A 400 -16.26 -4.52 -6.93
CA ASN A 400 -16.46 -3.82 -5.66
C ASN A 400 -15.14 -3.20 -5.19
N ALA A 401 -15.22 -1.92 -4.84
CA ALA A 401 -14.15 -1.14 -4.20
C ALA A 401 -14.21 -1.22 -2.66
N ILE A 402 -15.16 -1.98 -2.14
CA ILE A 402 -15.34 -2.28 -0.71
C ILE A 402 -15.41 -3.80 -0.55
N ARG A 403 -15.30 -4.28 0.69
CA ARG A 403 -15.50 -5.70 1.01
C ARG A 403 -16.99 -6.00 1.25
N PRO A 404 -17.69 -6.75 0.37
CA PRO A 404 -18.99 -7.28 0.72
C PRO A 404 -18.88 -8.22 1.93
N ALA A 405 -19.97 -8.32 2.70
CA ALA A 405 -20.05 -9.29 3.79
C ALA A 405 -19.68 -10.69 3.30
N PHE A 406 -18.92 -11.42 4.10
CA PHE A 406 -18.45 -12.73 3.70
C PHE A 406 -19.61 -13.72 3.62
N ASP A 407 -19.90 -14.16 2.41
CA ASP A 407 -20.77 -15.27 2.07
C ASP A 407 -19.99 -16.18 1.10
N PRO A 408 -19.69 -17.44 1.47
CA PRO A 408 -18.91 -18.34 0.61
C PRO A 408 -19.52 -18.53 -0.77
N CYS A 409 -20.84 -18.55 -0.91
CA CYS A 409 -21.53 -18.71 -2.17
C CYS A 409 -21.51 -17.43 -3.02
N LEU A 410 -21.50 -16.25 -2.41
CA LEU A 410 -21.24 -15.00 -3.12
C LEU A 410 -19.82 -14.99 -3.70
N TYR A 411 -18.80 -15.34 -2.90
CA TYR A 411 -17.39 -15.32 -3.31
C TYR A 411 -17.01 -16.45 -4.28
N LYS A 412 -17.79 -17.54 -4.31
CA LYS A 412 -17.65 -18.64 -5.29
C LYS A 412 -18.60 -18.52 -6.49
N GLY A 413 -19.53 -17.57 -6.46
CA GLY A 413 -20.50 -17.34 -7.54
C GLY A 413 -19.96 -16.41 -8.62
N ASP A 414 -20.78 -16.18 -9.66
CA ASP A 414 -20.40 -15.34 -10.81
C ASP A 414 -20.61 -13.83 -10.60
N ASN A 415 -21.34 -13.44 -9.56
CA ASN A 415 -21.79 -12.05 -9.36
C ASN A 415 -20.76 -11.17 -8.65
N LEU A 416 -19.80 -11.76 -7.93
CA LEU A 416 -18.70 -11.04 -7.30
C LEU A 416 -17.43 -11.21 -8.14
N ILE A 417 -16.94 -10.11 -8.70
CA ILE A 417 -15.71 -10.08 -9.52
C ILE A 417 -14.51 -9.68 -8.67
N THR A 418 -14.65 -8.58 -7.93
CA THR A 418 -13.59 -8.10 -7.03
C THR A 418 -14.15 -7.80 -5.64
N SER A 419 -13.33 -7.97 -4.61
CA SER A 419 -13.59 -7.49 -3.26
C SER A 419 -12.30 -6.93 -2.67
N HIS A 420 -12.38 -5.73 -2.09
CA HIS A 420 -11.24 -5.00 -1.52
C HIS A 420 -11.07 -5.28 -0.02
N GLU A 421 -9.94 -4.88 0.56
CA GLU A 421 -9.58 -5.06 1.98
C GLU A 421 -9.64 -6.53 2.43
N VAL A 422 -9.15 -7.45 1.61
CA VAL A 422 -9.08 -8.89 1.91
C VAL A 422 -7.60 -9.25 2.21
N PRO A 423 -7.12 -9.07 3.46
CA PRO A 423 -5.74 -9.39 3.84
C PRO A 423 -5.44 -10.89 3.71
N SER A 424 -4.16 -11.26 3.77
CA SER A 424 -3.65 -12.60 3.45
C SER A 424 -4.35 -13.75 4.21
N ASP A 425 -4.60 -13.59 5.51
CA ASP A 425 -5.28 -14.57 6.35
C ASP A 425 -6.75 -14.78 5.93
N MET A 426 -7.44 -13.67 5.69
CA MET A 426 -8.81 -13.66 5.21
C MET A 426 -8.92 -14.21 3.81
N LEU A 427 -8.00 -13.86 2.91
CA LEU A 427 -7.94 -14.33 1.53
C LEU A 427 -7.84 -15.85 1.48
N ILE A 428 -6.93 -16.43 2.27
CA ILE A 428 -6.77 -17.89 2.39
C ILE A 428 -8.03 -18.53 2.99
N SER A 429 -8.62 -17.91 4.01
CA SER A 429 -9.86 -18.41 4.63
C SER A 429 -11.03 -18.41 3.65
N PHE A 430 -11.28 -17.30 2.97
CA PHE A 430 -12.35 -17.14 1.98
C PHE A 430 -12.14 -18.12 0.81
N TRP A 431 -10.89 -18.34 0.41
CA TRP A 431 -10.56 -19.22 -0.71
C TRP A 431 -10.84 -20.69 -0.39
N ASN A 432 -10.52 -21.12 0.83
CA ASN A 432 -10.68 -22.52 1.22
C ASN A 432 -12.07 -22.86 1.76
N THR A 433 -12.91 -21.86 2.06
CA THR A 433 -14.27 -22.10 2.53
C THR A 433 -15.17 -22.53 1.36
N PRO A 434 -15.78 -23.73 1.40
CA PRO A 434 -16.68 -24.19 0.34
C PRO A 434 -18.01 -23.42 0.40
N CYS A 435 -18.60 -23.19 -0.77
CA CYS A 435 -20.01 -22.82 -0.84
C CYS A 435 -20.86 -24.07 -0.60
N THR A 436 -21.40 -24.21 0.61
CA THR A 436 -22.44 -25.17 0.91
C THR A 436 -23.79 -24.47 0.74
N GLN A 437 -24.39 -24.57 -0.45
CA GLN A 437 -25.81 -24.25 -0.56
C GLN A 437 -26.54 -25.24 0.36
N ASN A 438 -27.09 -24.76 1.47
CA ASN A 438 -28.13 -25.51 2.16
C ASN A 438 -29.29 -25.60 1.15
N LEU A 439 -29.33 -26.70 0.39
CA LEU A 439 -30.57 -27.24 -0.12
C LEU A 439 -31.40 -27.54 1.13
N HIS A 440 -32.12 -26.54 1.62
CA HIS A 440 -33.17 -26.79 2.58
C HIS A 440 -34.17 -27.73 1.88
N PRO A 441 -34.43 -28.91 2.44
CA PRO A 441 -35.27 -29.94 1.83
C PRO A 441 -36.71 -29.50 1.64
#